data_AF-E2E2X2-F1
#
_entry.id   AF-E2E2X2-F1
#
_cell.length_a   1.000
_cell.length_b   1.000
_cell.length_c   1.000
_cell.angle_alpha   90.00
_cell.angle_beta   90.00
_cell.angle_gamma   90.00
#
_symmetry.space_group_name_H-M   'P 1'
#
loop_
_entity.id
_entity.type
_entity.pdbx_description
1 polymer ?
#
loop_
_entity_poly.entity_id
_entity_poly.type
_entity_poly.pdbx_seq_one_letter_code
_entity_poly.pdbx_strand_id
1 'polypeptide(L)'
;DRILQATNACRFWHTGRGIYHNENKTFLVWCNEEDHLRLISMQMGGDLKQVYKRLVTAVKDIEKRIPFSHHDRLGFLTFCPTNLGTTVRASVHIKVPKLAADMAKLEEIASNYHLQVRGTCGEHT
;
A
#
# COMPACT_ATOMS: atom_id res chain seq x y z
N ASP A 1 -4.39 -13.99 -4.27
CA ASP A 1 -3.49 -13.58 -5.36
C ASP A 1 -2.77 -14.81 -5.90
N ARG A 2 -2.70 -15.01 -7.23
CA ARG A 2 -2.05 -16.19 -7.84
C ARG A 2 -0.53 -16.14 -7.76
N ILE A 3 0.05 -14.94 -7.81
CA ILE A 3 1.49 -14.71 -7.72
C ILE A 3 1.97 -14.99 -6.29
N LEU A 4 1.26 -14.49 -5.27
CA LEU A 4 1.60 -14.77 -3.86
C LEU A 4 1.49 -16.27 -3.51
N GLN A 5 0.55 -16.98 -4.11
CA GLN A 5 0.45 -18.44 -3.95
C GLN A 5 1.63 -19.16 -4.59
N ALA A 6 2.01 -18.77 -5.82
CA ALA A 6 3.14 -19.36 -6.54
C ALA A 6 4.48 -19.13 -5.83
N THR A 7 4.64 -18.01 -5.11
CA THR A 7 5.83 -17.71 -4.31
C THR A 7 5.82 -18.33 -2.92
N ASN A 8 4.83 -19.17 -2.60
CA ASN A 8 4.63 -19.78 -1.29
C ASN A 8 4.36 -18.79 -0.13
N ALA A 9 4.02 -17.53 -0.42
CA ALA A 9 3.72 -16.53 0.62
C ALA A 9 2.39 -16.83 1.37
N CYS A 10 1.50 -17.62 0.76
CA CYS A 10 0.18 -17.92 1.34
C CYS A 10 0.09 -19.26 2.11
N ARG A 11 1.21 -19.92 2.45
CA ARG A 11 1.15 -21.19 3.21
C ARG A 11 0.42 -21.03 4.55
N PHE A 12 -0.20 -22.10 5.05
CA PHE A 12 -0.93 -22.15 6.33
C PHE A 12 -2.09 -21.16 6.46
N TRP A 13 -2.73 -20.80 5.35
CA TRP A 13 -3.89 -19.91 5.37
C TRP A 13 -5.06 -20.52 6.17
N HIS A 14 -5.71 -19.81 7.11
CA HIS A 14 -5.62 -18.37 7.46
C HIS A 14 -4.84 -18.07 8.75
N THR A 15 -4.03 -19.01 9.25
CA THR A 15 -3.34 -18.89 10.55
C THR A 15 -2.44 -17.65 10.60
N GLY A 16 -2.59 -16.84 11.65
CA GLY A 16 -1.79 -15.63 11.89
C GLY A 16 -2.12 -14.44 10.98
N ARG A 17 -3.08 -14.55 10.06
CA ARG A 17 -3.55 -13.42 9.25
C ARG A 17 -4.65 -12.65 9.96
N GLY A 18 -4.69 -11.35 9.74
CA GLY A 18 -5.74 -10.51 10.30
C GLY A 18 -5.68 -9.07 9.85
N ILE A 19 -6.68 -8.31 10.26
CA ILE A 19 -6.76 -6.88 10.06
C ILE A 19 -7.09 -6.20 11.38
N TYR A 20 -6.28 -5.20 11.74
CA TYR A 20 -6.68 -4.19 12.72
C TYR A 20 -7.24 -2.99 11.98
N HIS A 21 -8.25 -2.33 12.56
CA HIS A 21 -8.65 -1.00 12.13
C HIS A 21 -9.23 -0.21 13.30
N ASN A 22 -9.12 1.12 13.24
CA ASN A 22 -9.87 1.98 14.16
C ASN A 22 -11.38 1.96 13.84
N GLU A 23 -12.23 2.45 14.74
CA GLU A 23 -13.69 2.46 14.58
C GLU A 23 -14.13 3.13 13.26
N ASN A 24 -13.46 4.24 12.91
CA ASN A 24 -13.74 5.02 11.71
C ASN A 24 -13.18 4.41 10.41
N LYS A 25 -12.45 3.29 10.48
CA LYS A 25 -11.76 2.65 9.34
C LYS A 25 -10.88 3.62 8.53
N THR A 26 -10.30 4.60 9.20
CA THR A 26 -9.40 5.60 8.61
C THR A 26 -7.93 5.25 8.81
N PHE A 27 -7.65 4.33 9.74
CA PHE A 27 -6.35 3.70 9.93
C PHE A 27 -6.55 2.19 10.06
N LEU A 28 -5.79 1.42 9.28
CA LEU A 28 -5.86 -0.03 9.21
C LEU A 28 -4.45 -0.62 9.21
N VAL A 29 -4.32 -1.84 9.71
CA VAL A 29 -3.08 -2.61 9.64
C VAL A 29 -3.44 -4.01 9.15
N TRP A 30 -2.91 -4.42 8.00
CA TRP A 30 -2.97 -5.82 7.59
C TRP A 30 -1.78 -6.56 8.18
N CYS A 31 -2.05 -7.73 8.73
CA CYS A 31 -1.04 -8.59 9.36
C CYS A 31 -0.85 -9.86 8.54
N ASN A 32 0.40 -10.16 8.17
CA ASN A 32 0.83 -11.40 7.50
C ASN A 32 0.16 -11.71 6.15
N GLU A 33 -0.06 -10.67 5.33
CA GLU A 33 -0.57 -10.82 3.97
C GLU A 33 0.61 -11.07 3.00
N GLU A 34 1.07 -10.07 2.25
CA GLU A 34 2.32 -10.12 1.49
C GLU A 34 3.54 -9.83 2.37
N ASP A 35 3.47 -8.73 3.13
CA ASP A 35 4.46 -8.33 4.13
C ASP A 35 3.94 -8.64 5.55
N HIS A 36 4.85 -8.59 6.53
CA HIS A 36 4.46 -8.78 7.94
C HIS A 36 3.39 -7.77 8.38
N LEU A 37 3.54 -6.50 7.99
CA LEU A 37 2.63 -5.40 8.31
C LEU A 37 2.43 -4.49 7.10
N ARG A 38 1.18 -4.16 6.81
CA ARG A 38 0.82 -3.07 5.88
C ARG A 38 0.03 -2.01 6.63
N LEU A 39 0.65 -0.86 6.87
CA LEU A 39 0.07 0.29 7.57
C LEU A 39 -0.67 1.18 6.57
N ILE A 40 -1.97 1.36 6.77
CA ILE A 40 -2.84 2.02 5.80
C ILE A 40 -3.55 3.19 6.48
N SER A 41 -3.49 4.35 5.84
CA SER A 41 -4.28 5.53 6.22
C SER A 41 -5.11 5.95 5.02
N MET A 42 -6.42 6.07 5.19
CA MET A 42 -7.33 6.42 4.11
C MET A 42 -8.58 7.13 4.60
N GLN A 43 -9.27 7.83 3.72
CA GLN A 43 -10.57 8.46 3.96
C GLN A 43 -11.22 8.86 2.64
N MET A 44 -12.50 9.24 2.69
CA MET A 44 -13.16 9.92 1.58
C MET A 44 -12.64 11.35 1.41
N GLY A 45 -12.71 11.87 0.19
CA GLY A 45 -12.20 13.20 -0.16
C GLY A 45 -10.71 13.19 -0.52
N GLY A 46 -10.12 14.38 -0.66
CA GLY A 46 -8.76 14.58 -1.19
C GLY A 46 -7.75 15.19 -0.21
N ASP A 47 -8.02 15.16 1.11
CA ASP A 47 -7.11 15.74 2.11
C ASP A 47 -5.90 14.82 2.38
N LEU A 48 -4.93 14.88 1.47
CA LEU A 48 -3.69 14.12 1.57
C LEU A 48 -2.89 14.49 2.83
N LYS A 49 -2.95 15.75 3.27
CA LYS A 49 -2.22 16.22 4.44
C LYS A 49 -2.69 15.51 5.70
N GLN A 50 -4.01 15.40 5.89
CA GLN A 50 -4.59 14.69 7.03
C GLN A 50 -4.28 13.19 6.98
N VAL A 51 -4.45 12.56 5.81
CA VAL A 51 -4.17 11.13 5.60
C VAL A 51 -2.71 10.82 5.92
N TYR A 52 -1.78 11.59 5.36
CA TYR A 52 -0.34 11.38 5.55
C TYR A 52 0.09 11.66 7.00
N LYS A 53 -0.41 12.72 7.63
CA LYS A 53 -0.13 13.00 9.05
C LYS A 53 -0.54 11.84 9.96
N ARG A 54 -1.72 11.25 9.72
CA ARG A 54 -2.21 10.08 10.46
C ARG A 54 -1.29 8.87 10.26
N LEU A 55 -0.85 8.61 9.03
CA LEU A 55 0.09 7.52 8.72
C LEU A 55 1.43 7.71 9.45
N VAL A 56 2.05 8.89 9.32
CA VAL A 56 3.35 9.19 9.95
C VAL A 56 3.27 9.06 11.47
N THR A 57 2.17 9.51 12.08
CA THR A 57 1.96 9.38 13.53
C THR A 57 1.93 7.91 13.93
N ALA A 58 1.15 7.09 13.22
CA ALA A 58 1.03 5.67 13.51
C ALA A 58 2.33 4.90 13.30
N VAL A 59 3.05 5.13 12.19
CA VAL A 59 4.36 4.51 11.92
C VAL A 59 5.33 4.80 13.07
N LYS A 60 5.50 6.08 13.43
CA LYS A 60 6.41 6.48 14.52
C LYS A 60 6.06 5.88 15.87
N ASP A 61 4.78 5.68 16.16
CA ASP A 61 4.36 5.07 17.43
C ASP A 61 4.53 3.55 17.44
N ILE A 62 4.36 2.88 16.30
CA ILE A 62 4.55 1.43 16.18
C ILE A 62 6.04 1.08 16.17
N GLU A 63 6.88 1.86 15.48
CA GLU A 63 8.34 1.68 15.43
C GLU A 63 9.00 1.72 16.82
N LYS A 64 8.42 2.43 17.79
CA LYS A 64 8.89 2.44 19.19
C LYS A 64 8.72 1.09 19.90
N ARG A 65 7.86 0.20 19.38
CA ARG A 65 7.46 -1.05 20.02
C ARG A 65 7.89 -2.28 19.23
N ILE A 66 7.98 -2.14 17.90
CA ILE A 66 8.31 -3.24 17.00
C ILE A 66 9.53 -2.80 16.18
N PRO A 67 10.68 -3.49 16.32
CA PRO A 67 11.85 -3.19 15.49
C PRO A 67 11.57 -3.63 14.05
N PHE A 68 11.62 -2.69 13.11
CA PHE A 68 11.49 -2.98 11.68
C PHE A 68 12.84 -3.30 11.05
N SER A 69 12.84 -4.23 10.10
CA SER A 69 14.02 -4.60 9.33
C SER A 69 14.42 -3.48 8.37
N HIS A 70 15.60 -2.91 8.59
CA HIS A 70 16.17 -1.84 7.76
C HIS A 70 17.57 -2.23 7.28
N HIS A 71 17.91 -1.83 6.07
CA HIS A 71 19.23 -2.01 5.47
C HIS A 71 19.75 -0.70 4.91
N ASP A 72 21.01 -0.35 5.16
CA ASP A 72 21.60 0.95 4.81
C ASP A 72 21.41 1.35 3.34
N ARG A 73 21.57 0.39 2.42
CA ARG A 73 21.34 0.61 0.97
C ARG A 73 19.86 0.59 0.55
N LEU A 74 19.06 -0.28 1.16
CA LEU A 74 17.75 -0.65 0.62
C LEU A 74 16.58 -0.02 1.39
N GLY A 75 16.86 0.69 2.49
CA GLY A 75 15.83 1.20 3.38
C GLY A 75 15.11 0.08 4.12
N PHE A 76 13.80 0.24 4.33
CA PHE A 76 12.97 -0.79 4.92
C PHE A 76 12.82 -1.98 3.97
N LEU A 77 12.99 -3.18 4.52
CA LEU A 77 12.94 -4.42 3.76
C LEU A 77 11.51 -4.94 3.66
N THR A 78 11.14 -5.36 2.45
CA THR A 78 9.83 -5.89 2.08
C THR A 78 9.98 -7.18 1.30
N PHE A 79 8.89 -7.95 1.17
CA PHE A 79 8.85 -9.19 0.42
C PHE A 79 9.11 -8.97 -1.07
N CYS A 80 8.41 -8.01 -1.68
CA CYS A 80 8.60 -7.63 -3.07
C CYS A 80 9.63 -6.50 -3.21
N PRO A 81 10.61 -6.59 -4.15
CA PRO A 81 11.58 -5.53 -4.39
C PRO A 81 10.98 -4.17 -4.76
N THR A 82 9.78 -4.15 -5.34
CA THR A 82 9.08 -2.91 -5.71
C THR A 82 8.64 -2.07 -4.51
N ASN A 83 8.57 -2.68 -3.32
CA ASN A 83 8.15 -2.03 -2.08
C ASN A 83 9.34 -1.61 -1.20
N LEU A 84 10.59 -1.79 -1.63
CA LEU A 84 11.77 -1.41 -0.84
C LEU A 84 11.88 0.12 -0.63
N GLY A 85 12.77 0.52 0.28
CA GLY A 85 13.08 1.92 0.53
C GLY A 85 12.09 2.55 1.49
N THR A 86 11.21 3.40 0.96
CA THR A 86 10.20 4.07 1.79
C THR A 86 9.03 3.16 2.14
N THR A 87 8.76 2.12 1.33
CA THR A 87 7.55 1.29 1.38
C THR A 87 6.24 2.05 1.15
N VAL A 88 6.31 3.35 0.81
CA VAL A 88 5.14 4.22 0.71
C VAL A 88 4.51 4.09 -0.67
N ARG A 89 3.21 3.79 -0.68
CA ARG A 89 2.35 3.93 -1.86
C ARG A 89 1.23 4.93 -1.56
N ALA A 90 1.36 6.15 -2.05
CA ALA A 90 0.30 7.16 -2.01
C ALA A 90 -0.60 7.01 -3.25
N SER A 91 -1.91 6.86 -3.06
CA SER A 91 -2.86 6.64 -4.15
C SER A 91 -4.18 7.36 -3.92
N VAL A 92 -4.88 7.66 -5.01
CA VAL A 92 -6.25 8.17 -4.99
C VAL A 92 -7.14 7.31 -5.87
N HIS A 93 -8.39 7.13 -5.48
CA HIS A 93 -9.43 6.68 -6.39
C HIS A 93 -10.02 7.92 -7.07
N ILE A 94 -9.78 8.08 -8.36
CA ILE A 94 -10.19 9.26 -9.13
C ILE A 94 -10.96 8.87 -10.39
N LYS A 95 -12.00 9.63 -10.72
CA LYS A 95 -12.73 9.51 -11.99
C LYS A 95 -12.22 10.56 -12.97
N VAL A 96 -11.61 10.11 -14.06
CA VAL A 96 -11.11 10.98 -15.14
C VAL A 96 -11.70 10.57 -16.49
N PRO A 97 -13.04 10.68 -16.68
CA PRO A 97 -13.76 10.01 -17.77
C PRO A 97 -13.27 10.38 -19.18
N LYS A 98 -12.82 11.63 -19.38
CA LYS A 98 -12.28 12.09 -20.68
C LYS A 98 -10.91 11.49 -20.98
N LEU A 99 -10.07 11.33 -19.96
CA LEU A 99 -8.73 10.79 -20.10
C LEU A 99 -8.74 9.27 -20.13
N ALA A 100 -9.57 8.64 -19.31
CA ALA A 100 -9.78 7.19 -19.26
C ALA A 100 -10.55 6.63 -20.47
N ALA A 101 -11.09 7.48 -21.35
CA ALA A 101 -11.63 7.05 -22.64
C ALA A 101 -10.55 6.44 -23.55
N ASP A 102 -9.29 6.82 -23.34
CA ASP A 102 -8.11 6.24 -23.97
C ASP A 102 -7.13 5.80 -22.87
N MET A 103 -7.20 4.52 -22.50
CA MET A 103 -6.38 3.96 -21.42
C MET A 103 -4.88 4.03 -21.71
N ALA A 104 -4.46 3.85 -22.97
CA ALA A 104 -3.06 3.94 -23.35
C ALA A 104 -2.53 5.36 -23.10
N LYS A 105 -3.31 6.38 -23.46
CA LYS A 105 -2.98 7.78 -23.19
C LYS A 105 -2.98 8.12 -21.71
N LEU A 106 -3.91 7.56 -20.93
CA LEU A 106 -3.93 7.72 -19.47
C LEU A 106 -2.66 7.16 -18.83
N GLU A 107 -2.25 5.94 -19.24
CA GLU A 107 -1.04 5.28 -18.76
C GLU A 107 0.23 6.02 -19.18
N GLU A 108 0.30 6.49 -20.43
CA GLU A 108 1.41 7.31 -20.93
C GLU A 108 1.59 8.58 -20.09
N ILE A 109 0.50 9.32 -19.86
CA ILE A 109 0.54 10.54 -19.06
C ILE A 109 0.92 10.24 -17.61
N ALA A 110 0.34 9.20 -16.99
CA ALA A 110 0.69 8.81 -15.63
C ALA A 110 2.18 8.45 -15.50
N SER A 111 2.72 7.71 -16.49
CA SER A 111 4.13 7.31 -16.55
C SER A 111 5.08 8.52 -16.57
N ASN A 112 4.73 9.58 -17.31
CA ASN A 112 5.49 10.84 -17.35
C ASN A 112 5.63 11.53 -15.98
N TYR A 113 4.74 11.21 -15.02
CA TYR A 113 4.78 11.71 -13.64
C TYR A 113 5.24 10.65 -12.64
N HIS A 114 5.78 9.52 -13.11
CA HIS A 114 6.16 8.37 -12.28
C HIS A 114 4.99 7.81 -11.46
N LEU A 115 3.78 7.87 -12.02
CA LEU A 115 2.56 7.31 -11.45
C LEU A 115 2.18 6.01 -12.15
N GLN A 116 1.55 5.11 -11.39
CA GLN A 116 1.03 3.85 -11.92
C GLN A 116 -0.50 3.84 -11.86
N VAL A 117 -1.13 3.46 -12.97
CA VAL A 117 -2.58 3.26 -13.06
C VAL A 117 -2.91 1.83 -12.61
N ARG A 118 -3.96 1.68 -11.80
CA ARG A 118 -4.45 0.37 -11.30
C ARG A 118 -5.98 0.37 -11.25
N GLY A 119 -6.60 -0.80 -11.35
CA GLY A 119 -8.04 -0.95 -11.18
C GLY A 119 -8.52 -0.62 -9.77
N THR A 120 -9.84 -0.50 -9.64
CA THR A 120 -10.50 -0.06 -8.40
C THR A 120 -10.35 -1.04 -7.23
N CYS A 121 -10.02 -2.30 -7.50
CA CYS A 121 -9.80 -3.34 -6.51
C CYS A 121 -8.30 -3.61 -6.25
N GLY A 122 -7.39 -2.82 -6.82
CA GLY A 122 -5.94 -2.94 -6.61
C GLY A 122 -5.17 -3.42 -7.85
N GLU A 123 -3.97 -3.96 -7.62
CA GLU A 123 -3.15 -4.55 -8.69
C GLU A 123 -3.89 -5.72 -9.34
N HIS A 124 -3.72 -5.87 -10.66
CA HIS A 124 -4.31 -6.98 -11.44
C HIS A 124 -5.84 -7.00 -11.52
N THR A 125 -6.48 -5.83 -11.31
CA THR A 125 -7.92 -5.60 -11.55
C THR A 125 -8.17 -4.44 -12.49
#